data_AF-A0A2Z6QN57-F1
#
_entry.id   AF-A0A2Z6QN57-F1
#
_cell.length_a   1.000
_cell.length_b   1.000
_cell.length_c   1.000
_cell.angle_alpha   90.00
_cell.angle_beta   90.00
_cell.angle_gamma   90.00
#
_symmetry.space_group_name_H-M   'P 1'
#
loop_
_entity.id
_entity.type
_entity.pdbx_description
1 polymer ?
#
loop_
_entity_poly.entity_id
_entity_poly.type
_entity_poly.pdbx_seq_one_letter_code
_entity_poly.pdbx_strand_id
1 'polypeptide(L)'
;MGDDKEKVLRFFNLKLLFRPSRAQLIRNLWDQFYQIYCAIRDDTTNPGQLKIQALDWLSLFLTPSQGDPNDPRTFIQGLYLPSHVTPYIHTLVYHGWELLEKHRRWGLKAFSCSAVEKKNHNQVSTFFHKTLKNGGNPLKRKSAIQEIIEYENRTLYFTYNPLPKSKRIKKLRIK
;
A
#
# COMPACT_ATOMS: atom_id res chain seq x y z
N MET A 1 0.86 -1.72 1.33
CA MET A 1 2.31 -1.88 1.11
C MET A 1 2.51 -2.99 0.09
N GLY A 2 3.53 -2.93 -0.76
CA GLY A 2 3.83 -4.03 -1.70
C GLY A 2 4.47 -5.22 -0.98
N ASP A 3 4.29 -6.42 -1.52
CA ASP A 3 4.66 -7.68 -0.86
C ASP A 3 6.11 -7.73 -0.41
N ASP A 4 7.06 -7.26 -1.24
CA ASP A 4 8.48 -7.29 -0.88
C ASP A 4 8.82 -6.32 0.25
N LYS A 5 8.19 -5.14 0.26
CA LYS A 5 8.35 -4.16 1.35
C LYS A 5 7.82 -4.73 2.68
N GLU A 6 6.70 -5.45 2.62
CA GLU A 6 6.12 -6.11 3.80
C GLU A 6 7.01 -7.25 4.31
N LYS A 7 7.61 -8.05 3.41
CA LYS A 7 8.57 -9.09 3.78
C LYS A 7 9.79 -8.51 4.49
N VAL A 8 10.36 -7.42 3.95
CA VAL A 8 11.49 -6.73 4.58
C VAL A 8 11.10 -6.22 5.96
N LEU A 9 9.97 -5.52 6.05
CA LEU A 9 9.47 -4.99 7.32
C LEU A 9 9.37 -6.08 8.39
N ARG A 10 8.85 -7.26 8.04
CA ARG A 10 8.59 -8.33 9.02
C ARG A 10 9.80 -9.20 9.33
N PHE A 11 10.60 -9.55 8.34
CA PHE A 11 11.53 -10.68 8.44
C PHE A 11 12.99 -10.33 8.22
N PHE A 12 13.31 -9.08 7.87
CA PHE A 12 14.72 -8.70 7.66
C PHE A 12 15.54 -8.86 8.94
N ASN A 13 16.67 -9.55 8.84
CA ASN A 13 17.56 -9.79 9.96
C ASN A 13 18.46 -8.57 10.24
N LEU A 14 17.98 -7.68 11.11
CA LEU A 14 18.70 -6.46 11.50
C LEU A 14 20.05 -6.74 12.21
N LYS A 15 20.26 -7.95 12.76
CA LYS A 15 21.53 -8.32 13.40
C LYS A 15 22.69 -8.41 12.43
N LEU A 16 22.42 -8.50 11.12
CA LEU A 16 23.45 -8.45 10.07
C LEU A 16 24.06 -7.07 9.91
N LEU A 17 23.35 -6.01 10.30
CA LEU A 17 23.77 -4.61 10.10
C LEU A 17 24.10 -3.87 11.39
N PHE A 18 23.51 -4.29 12.51
CA PHE A 18 23.58 -3.54 13.76
C PHE A 18 23.97 -4.43 14.95
N ARG A 19 24.59 -3.79 15.96
CA ARG A 19 24.83 -4.41 17.28
C ARG A 19 23.49 -4.88 17.89
N PRO A 20 23.50 -5.95 18.73
CA PRO A 20 22.26 -6.57 19.23
C PRO A 20 21.24 -5.60 19.85
N SER A 21 21.69 -4.66 20.69
CA SER A 21 20.81 -3.68 21.34
C SER A 21 20.13 -2.74 20.33
N ARG A 22 20.87 -2.21 19.36
CA ARG A 22 20.35 -1.35 18.31
C ARG A 22 19.45 -2.11 17.35
N ALA A 23 19.81 -3.34 16.99
CA ALA A 23 18.98 -4.22 16.18
C ALA A 23 17.62 -4.47 16.86
N GLN A 24 17.62 -4.73 18.17
CA GLN A 24 16.39 -4.95 18.95
C GLN A 24 15.51 -3.70 19.00
N LEU A 25 16.11 -2.52 19.18
CA LEU A 25 15.37 -1.25 19.20
C LEU A 25 14.68 -0.96 17.85
N ILE A 26 15.41 -1.12 16.74
CA ILE A 26 14.85 -0.94 15.39
C ILE A 26 13.79 -2.01 15.10
N ARG A 27 14.00 -3.26 15.54
CA ARG A 27 13.03 -4.35 15.39
C ARG A 27 11.71 -4.01 16.07
N ASN A 28 11.76 -3.53 17.32
CA ASN A 28 10.58 -3.09 18.06
C ASN A 28 9.84 -1.95 17.33
N LEU A 29 10.58 -0.96 16.81
CA LEU A 29 9.99 0.12 16.01
C LEU A 29 9.25 -0.40 14.77
N TRP A 30 9.85 -1.34 14.05
CA TRP A 30 9.26 -1.92 12.84
C TRP A 30 8.07 -2.84 13.15
N ASP A 31 8.12 -3.59 14.26
CA ASP A 31 7.04 -4.47 14.70
C ASP A 31 5.80 -3.68 15.12
N GLN A 32 5.99 -2.62 15.91
CA GLN A 32 4.90 -1.72 16.30
C GLN A 32 4.31 -1.00 15.08
N PHE A 33 5.15 -0.54 14.14
CA PHE A 33 4.65 0.01 12.87
C PHE A 33 3.81 -1.01 12.10
N TYR A 34 4.26 -2.27 12.03
CA TYR A 34 3.53 -3.34 11.36
C TYR A 34 2.18 -3.63 12.02
N GLN A 35 2.11 -3.59 13.36
CA GLN A 35 0.85 -3.73 14.10
C GLN A 35 -0.14 -2.61 13.74
N ILE A 36 0.31 -1.36 13.71
CA ILE A 36 -0.51 -0.21 13.29
C ILE A 36 -0.99 -0.39 11.84
N TYR A 37 -0.09 -0.83 10.96
CA TYR A 37 -0.42 -1.09 9.56
C TYR A 37 -1.49 -2.17 9.40
N CYS A 38 -1.42 -3.25 10.19
CA CYS A 38 -2.46 -4.29 10.23
C CYS A 38 -3.78 -3.74 10.77
N ALA A 39 -3.75 -2.99 11.88
CA ALA A 39 -4.92 -2.44 12.53
C ALA A 39 -5.71 -1.48 11.60
N ILE A 40 -5.01 -0.63 10.85
CA ILE A 40 -5.63 0.27 9.86
C ILE A 40 -6.39 -0.49 8.75
N ARG A 41 -5.99 -1.72 8.46
CA ARG A 41 -6.58 -2.55 7.41
C ARG A 41 -7.68 -3.47 7.92
N ASP A 42 -7.90 -3.50 9.23
CA ASP A 42 -8.92 -4.31 9.88
C ASP A 42 -10.13 -3.43 10.22
N ASP A 43 -11.28 -3.80 9.66
CA ASP A 43 -12.54 -3.07 9.82
C ASP A 43 -13.10 -3.17 11.25
N THR A 44 -12.55 -4.07 12.07
CA THR A 44 -12.95 -4.26 13.48
C THR A 44 -12.08 -3.49 14.48
N THR A 45 -11.02 -2.83 14.01
CA THR A 45 -10.09 -2.08 14.86
C THR A 45 -10.80 -0.97 15.63
N ASN A 46 -10.54 -0.92 16.94
CA ASN A 46 -10.98 0.18 17.78
C ASN A 46 -10.14 1.44 17.51
N PRO A 47 -10.75 2.58 17.09
CA PRO A 47 -10.00 3.81 16.82
C PRO A 47 -9.24 4.37 18.02
N GLY A 48 -9.80 4.28 19.22
CA GLY A 48 -9.13 4.73 20.45
C GLY A 48 -7.86 3.92 20.74
N GLN A 49 -7.92 2.60 20.56
CA GLN A 49 -6.75 1.73 20.68
C GLN A 49 -5.69 2.06 19.61
N LEU A 50 -6.13 2.27 18.36
CA LEU A 50 -5.22 2.66 17.28
C LEU A 50 -4.50 3.98 17.57
N LYS A 51 -5.21 4.96 18.14
CA LYS A 51 -4.63 6.25 18.56
C LYS A 51 -3.51 6.05 19.59
N ILE A 52 -3.77 5.26 20.63
CA ILE A 52 -2.78 4.98 21.68
C ILE A 52 -1.56 4.29 21.07
N GLN A 53 -1.76 3.23 20.28
CA GLN A 53 -0.67 2.52 19.61
C GLN A 53 0.16 3.42 18.71
N ALA A 54 -0.47 4.33 17.97
CA ALA A 54 0.23 5.25 17.08
C ALA A 54 1.05 6.31 17.83
N LEU A 55 0.54 6.79 18.98
CA LEU A 55 1.29 7.71 19.86
C LEU A 55 2.46 7.01 20.55
N ASP A 56 2.27 5.78 21.04
CA ASP A 56 3.33 4.97 21.63
C ASP A 56 4.44 4.69 20.61
N TRP A 57 4.05 4.35 19.38
CA TRP A 57 4.99 4.16 18.29
C TRP A 57 5.74 5.45 17.93
N LEU A 58 5.07 6.61 17.93
CA LEU A 58 5.72 7.91 17.71
C LEU A 58 6.72 8.22 18.84
N SER A 59 6.37 7.92 20.08
CA SER A 59 7.29 8.06 21.22
C SER A 59 8.54 7.20 21.03
N LEU A 60 8.38 5.95 20.60
CA LEU A 60 9.50 5.08 20.26
C LEU A 60 10.31 5.65 19.09
N PHE A 61 9.67 6.10 18.01
CA PHE A 61 10.33 6.73 16.86
C PHE A 61 11.23 7.91 17.28
N LEU A 62 10.78 8.71 18.25
CA LEU A 62 11.46 9.89 18.78
C LEU A 62 12.44 9.59 19.93
N THR A 63 12.80 8.33 20.16
CA THR A 63 13.76 7.96 21.21
C THR A 63 15.05 8.77 21.05
N PRO A 64 15.41 9.63 22.02
CA PRO A 64 16.58 10.50 21.91
C PRO A 64 17.87 9.70 22.07
N SER A 65 18.96 10.24 21.52
CA SER A 65 20.30 9.74 21.85
C SER A 65 20.67 10.14 23.28
N GLN A 66 21.50 9.33 23.93
CA GLN A 66 21.93 9.53 25.30
C GLN A 66 23.46 9.46 25.40
N GLY A 67 24.03 10.11 26.42
CA GLY A 67 25.48 10.18 26.62
C GLY A 67 26.16 11.29 25.81
N ASP A 68 27.49 11.38 25.93
CA ASP A 68 28.30 12.37 25.21
C ASP A 68 28.58 11.88 23.78
N PRO A 69 28.15 12.61 22.73
CA PRO A 69 28.46 12.26 21.34
C PRO A 69 29.95 12.12 21.02
N ASN A 70 30.83 12.76 21.82
CA ASN A 70 32.28 12.71 21.63
C ASN A 70 32.91 11.48 22.31
N ASP A 71 32.18 10.76 23.16
CA ASP A 71 32.66 9.54 23.80
C ASP A 71 31.84 8.31 23.33
N PRO A 72 32.41 7.50 22.41
CA PRO A 72 31.76 6.30 21.90
C PRO A 72 31.43 5.23 22.96
N ARG A 73 32.00 5.31 24.17
CA ARG A 73 31.75 4.35 25.26
C ARG A 73 30.46 4.67 26.01
N THR A 74 30.11 5.95 26.11
CA THR A 74 28.91 6.43 26.81
C THR A 74 27.78 6.80 25.85
N PHE A 75 28.09 7.06 24.58
CA PHE A 75 27.09 7.40 23.58
C PHE A 75 26.20 6.22 23.18
N ILE A 76 24.91 6.38 23.39
CA ILE A 76 23.85 5.48 22.91
C ILE A 76 23.01 6.24 21.90
N GLN A 77 23.18 5.88 20.63
CA GLN A 77 22.40 6.48 19.56
C GLN A 77 20.92 6.08 19.67
N GLY A 78 20.05 7.08 19.71
CA GLY A 78 18.59 6.92 19.64
C GLY A 78 18.10 6.56 18.24
N LEU A 79 16.85 6.91 17.96
CA LEU A 79 16.19 6.66 16.68
C LEU A 79 16.16 7.93 15.83
N TYR A 80 15.03 8.62 15.73
CA TYR A 80 14.82 9.75 14.84
C TYR A 80 14.51 11.04 15.60
N LEU A 81 14.76 12.19 14.95
CA LEU A 81 14.48 13.51 15.49
C LEU A 81 13.04 13.95 15.14
N PRO A 82 12.47 14.91 15.88
CA PRO A 82 11.19 15.51 15.52
C PRO A 82 11.14 16.08 14.10
N SER A 83 12.26 16.63 13.60
CA SER A 83 12.38 17.13 12.22
C SER A 83 12.30 16.03 11.14
N HIS A 84 12.44 14.76 11.51
CA HIS A 84 12.29 13.62 10.59
C HIS A 84 10.84 13.13 10.48
N VAL A 85 9.90 13.73 11.21
CA VAL A 85 8.47 13.41 11.10
C VAL A 85 7.96 13.91 9.75
N THR A 86 7.71 12.97 8.84
CA THR A 86 7.15 13.28 7.52
C THR A 86 5.64 13.53 7.59
N PRO A 87 5.04 14.18 6.57
CA PRO A 87 3.59 14.33 6.50
C PRO A 87 2.82 13.02 6.63
N TYR A 88 3.33 11.92 6.06
CA TYR A 88 2.70 10.60 6.19
C TYR A 88 2.72 10.06 7.63
N ILE A 89 3.80 10.30 8.38
CA ILE A 89 3.88 9.93 9.80
C ILE A 89 2.87 10.76 10.60
N HIS A 90 2.81 12.07 10.34
CA HIS A 90 1.86 12.96 11.01
C HIS A 90 0.42 12.51 10.75
N THR A 91 0.04 12.29 9.48
CA THR A 91 -1.30 11.80 9.14
C THR A 91 -1.59 10.45 9.77
N LEU A 92 -0.64 9.51 9.77
CA LEU A 92 -0.80 8.20 10.38
C LEU A 92 -1.14 8.30 11.87
N VAL A 93 -0.36 9.09 12.62
CA VAL A 93 -0.44 9.17 14.08
C VAL A 93 -1.64 9.99 14.54
N TYR A 94 -1.84 11.16 13.94
CA TYR A 94 -2.83 12.12 14.43
C TYR A 94 -4.20 11.97 13.77
N HIS A 95 -4.25 11.51 12.51
CA HIS A 95 -5.49 11.50 11.71
C HIS A 95 -5.95 10.11 11.27
N GLY A 96 -5.10 9.08 11.34
CA GLY A 96 -5.44 7.72 10.91
C GLY A 96 -6.63 7.16 11.69
N TRP A 97 -6.63 7.33 13.01
CA TRP A 97 -7.71 6.88 13.88
C TRP A 97 -9.00 7.72 13.71
N GLU A 98 -8.90 9.04 13.49
CA GLU A 98 -10.06 9.91 13.25
C GLU A 98 -10.78 9.50 11.96
N LEU A 99 -10.00 9.18 10.92
CA LEU A 99 -10.53 8.77 9.63
C LEU A 99 -11.18 7.39 9.73
N LEU A 100 -10.59 6.46 10.50
CA LEU A 100 -11.21 5.17 10.81
C LEU A 100 -12.53 5.34 11.56
N GLU A 101 -12.56 6.24 12.55
CA GLU A 101 -13.75 6.51 13.36
C GLU A 101 -14.90 7.09 12.51
N LYS A 102 -14.60 8.09 11.67
CA LYS A 102 -15.61 8.71 10.78
C LYS A 102 -16.13 7.74 9.71
N HIS A 103 -15.29 6.82 9.24
CA HIS A 103 -15.64 5.93 8.12
C HIS A 103 -15.67 4.45 8.50
N ARG A 104 -16.03 4.11 9.74
CA ARG A 104 -16.11 2.71 10.22
C ARG A 104 -16.91 1.78 9.29
N ARG A 105 -17.96 2.30 8.64
CA ARG A 105 -18.78 1.51 7.71
C ARG A 105 -17.99 0.94 6.52
N TRP A 106 -17.01 1.70 6.01
CA TRP A 106 -16.28 1.36 4.79
C TRP A 106 -14.84 0.93 5.06
N GLY A 107 -14.31 1.29 6.23
CA GLY A 107 -12.91 1.09 6.56
C GLY A 107 -11.97 2.00 5.75
N LEU A 108 -10.70 2.04 6.14
CA LEU A 108 -9.69 2.87 5.48
C LEU A 108 -9.30 2.33 4.09
N LYS A 109 -9.45 1.02 3.88
CA LYS A 109 -9.12 0.37 2.61
C LYS A 109 -9.97 0.88 1.45
N ALA A 110 -11.22 1.26 1.69
CA ALA A 110 -12.12 1.78 0.66
C ALA A 110 -11.62 3.07 0.00
N PHE A 111 -10.81 3.85 0.73
CA PHE A 111 -10.22 5.10 0.24
C PHE A 111 -8.84 4.91 -0.41
N SER A 112 -8.38 3.66 -0.55
CA SER A 112 -7.10 3.35 -1.19
C SER A 112 -7.17 3.53 -2.70
N CYS A 113 -6.16 4.19 -3.27
CA CYS A 113 -5.98 4.27 -4.73
C CYS A 113 -5.44 2.97 -5.37
N SER A 114 -5.26 1.88 -4.61
CA SER A 114 -4.71 0.62 -5.11
C SER A 114 -5.47 0.04 -6.30
N ALA A 115 -6.80 0.18 -6.34
CA ALA A 115 -7.61 -0.26 -7.47
C ALA A 115 -7.32 0.55 -8.74
N VAL A 116 -7.13 1.86 -8.60
CA VAL A 116 -6.78 2.77 -9.71
C VAL A 116 -5.38 2.45 -10.24
N GLU A 117 -4.41 2.24 -9.36
CA GLU A 117 -3.05 1.84 -9.74
C GLU A 117 -3.03 0.50 -10.50
N LYS A 118 -3.81 -0.49 -10.01
CA LYS A 118 -3.95 -1.78 -10.69
C LYS A 118 -4.60 -1.62 -12.08
N LYS A 119 -5.64 -0.78 -12.18
CA LYS A 119 -6.28 -0.47 -13.47
C LYS A 119 -5.29 0.16 -14.44
N ASN A 120 -4.53 1.15 -13.98
CA ASN A 120 -3.49 1.81 -14.76
C ASN A 120 -2.43 0.80 -15.26
N HIS A 121 -1.91 -0.05 -14.36
CA HIS A 121 -0.97 -1.11 -14.73
C HIS A 121 -1.52 -2.04 -15.82
N ASN A 122 -2.78 -2.48 -15.69
CA ASN A 122 -3.43 -3.34 -16.67
C ASN A 122 -3.60 -2.65 -18.02
N GLN A 123 -3.99 -1.36 -18.03
CA GLN A 123 -4.14 -0.58 -19.26
C GLN A 123 -2.78 -0.39 -19.96
N VAL A 124 -1.73 -0.02 -19.23
CA VAL A 124 -0.37 0.11 -19.76
C VAL A 124 0.14 -1.23 -20.31
N SER A 125 -0.09 -2.33 -19.60
CA SER A 125 0.34 -3.65 -20.07
C SER A 125 -0.42 -4.10 -21.32
N THR A 126 -1.72 -3.80 -21.42
CA THR A 126 -2.59 -4.30 -22.50
C THR A 126 -2.49 -3.46 -23.76
N PHE A 127 -2.59 -2.13 -23.64
CA PHE A 127 -2.71 -1.23 -24.79
C PHE A 127 -1.38 -0.62 -25.22
N PHE A 128 -0.44 -0.51 -24.28
CA PHE A 128 0.89 0.05 -24.53
C PHE A 128 2.00 -1.01 -24.53
N HIS A 129 1.66 -2.29 -24.36
CA HIS A 129 2.60 -3.42 -24.39
C HIS A 129 3.78 -3.24 -23.41
N LYS A 130 3.53 -2.60 -22.26
CA LYS A 130 4.57 -2.22 -21.27
C LYS A 130 5.62 -1.24 -21.81
N THR A 131 5.33 -0.51 -22.88
CA THR A 131 6.20 0.54 -23.44
C THR A 131 5.68 1.93 -23.06
N LEU A 132 6.57 2.92 -23.04
CA LEU A 132 6.25 4.35 -22.86
C LEU A 132 6.00 5.07 -24.20
N LYS A 133 6.01 4.34 -25.32
CA LYS A 133 5.76 4.92 -26.65
C LYS A 133 4.26 5.02 -26.91
N ASN A 134 3.89 5.73 -27.98
CA ASN A 134 2.52 5.76 -28.48
C ASN A 134 2.08 4.30 -28.73
N GLY A 135 1.26 3.78 -27.81
CA GLY A 135 0.56 2.51 -27.99
C GLY A 135 -0.53 2.66 -29.04
N GLY A 136 -1.27 1.57 -29.26
CA GLY A 136 -2.30 1.48 -30.29
C GLY A 136 -1.81 0.72 -31.52
N ASN A 137 -2.75 0.13 -32.24
CA ASN A 137 -2.43 -0.68 -33.41
C ASN A 137 -2.20 0.24 -34.64
N PRO A 138 -0.97 0.30 -35.20
CA PRO A 138 -0.69 1.11 -36.38
C PRO A 138 -1.59 0.76 -37.58
N LEU A 139 -2.00 -0.50 -37.69
CA LEU A 139 -2.88 -1.00 -38.74
C LEU A 139 -4.32 -0.50 -38.57
N LYS A 140 -4.76 -0.22 -37.34
CA LYS A 140 -6.12 0.27 -37.05
C LYS A 140 -6.23 1.80 -37.07
N ARG A 141 -5.11 2.52 -37.17
CA ARG A 141 -5.05 4.00 -37.10
C ARG A 141 -5.80 4.60 -35.90
N LYS A 142 -5.83 3.88 -34.77
CA LYS A 142 -6.43 4.35 -33.52
C LYS A 142 -5.35 4.61 -32.48
N SER A 143 -5.53 5.64 -31.67
CA SER A 143 -4.68 5.84 -30.51
C SER A 143 -5.01 4.82 -29.42
N ALA A 144 -4.05 4.49 -28.56
CA ALA A 144 -4.29 3.63 -27.40
C ALA A 144 -5.45 4.15 -26.51
N ILE A 145 -5.63 5.47 -26.41
CA ILE A 145 -6.71 6.09 -25.63
C ILE A 145 -8.08 5.72 -26.24
N GLN A 146 -8.22 5.80 -27.56
CA GLN A 146 -9.46 5.39 -28.24
C GLN A 146 -9.73 3.90 -28.04
N GLU A 147 -8.71 3.05 -28.13
CA GLU A 147 -8.84 1.61 -27.88
C GLU A 147 -9.28 1.30 -26.43
N ILE A 148 -8.72 2.01 -25.45
CA ILE A 148 -9.13 1.90 -24.03
C ILE A 148 -10.59 2.31 -23.85
N ILE A 149 -10.99 3.48 -24.35
CA ILE A 149 -12.37 3.98 -24.22
C ILE A 149 -13.36 3.01 -24.87
N GLU A 150 -13.07 2.53 -26.08
CA GLU A 150 -13.91 1.55 -26.77
C GLU A 150 -14.04 0.24 -25.98
N TYR A 151 -12.94 -0.26 -25.43
CA TYR A 151 -12.94 -1.48 -24.61
C TYR A 151 -13.73 -1.30 -23.31
N GLU A 152 -13.55 -0.20 -22.60
CA GLU A 152 -14.27 0.08 -21.36
C GLU A 152 -15.76 0.29 -21.61
N ASN A 153 -16.13 1.06 -22.64
CA ASN A 153 -17.53 1.28 -23.01
C ASN A 153 -18.24 -0.03 -23.39
N ARG A 154 -17.56 -0.92 -24.14
CA ARG A 154 -18.13 -2.24 -24.48
C ARG A 154 -18.32 -3.10 -23.24
N THR A 155 -17.33 -3.13 -22.35
CA THR A 155 -17.40 -3.86 -21.09
C THR A 155 -18.57 -3.38 -20.24
N LEU A 156 -18.72 -2.06 -20.09
CA LEU A 156 -19.85 -1.43 -19.40
C LEU A 156 -21.19 -1.81 -20.05
N TYR A 157 -21.31 -1.66 -21.37
CA TYR A 157 -22.55 -1.98 -22.09
C TYR A 157 -23.03 -3.42 -21.82
N PHE A 158 -22.15 -4.42 -21.94
CA PHE A 158 -22.52 -5.82 -21.70
C PHE A 158 -22.72 -6.16 -20.22
N THR A 159 -22.15 -5.37 -19.29
CA THR A 159 -22.40 -5.53 -17.86
C THR A 159 -23.83 -5.14 -17.51
N TYR A 160 -24.35 -4.05 -18.10
CA TYR A 160 -25.72 -3.58 -17.88
C TYR A 160 -26.76 -4.24 -18.80
N ASN A 161 -26.33 -4.74 -19.96
CA ASN A 161 -27.18 -5.42 -20.92
C ASN A 161 -26.69 -6.88 -21.10
N PRO A 162 -26.92 -7.75 -20.10
CA PRO A 162 -26.48 -9.13 -20.20
C PRO A 162 -27.17 -9.80 -21.38
N LEU A 163 -26.36 -10.38 -22.27
CA LEU A 163 -26.89 -11.10 -23.42
C LEU A 163 -27.75 -12.29 -22.92
N PRO A 164 -28.86 -12.60 -23.61
CA PRO A 164 -29.60 -13.84 -23.36
C PRO A 164 -28.61 -15.00 -23.39
N LYS A 165 -28.70 -15.94 -22.42
CA LYS A 165 -27.86 -17.13 -22.41
C LYS A 165 -27.89 -17.77 -23.81
N SER A 166 -26.74 -17.77 -24.48
CA SER A 166 -26.58 -18.46 -25.75
C SER A 166 -27.13 -19.88 -25.61
N LYS A 167 -28.14 -20.23 -26.41
CA LYS A 167 -28.53 -21.63 -26.58
C LYS A 167 -27.26 -22.33 -27.02
N ARG A 168 -26.69 -23.19 -26.16
CA ARG A 168 -25.47 -23.98 -26.44
C ARG A 168 -25.50 -24.39 -27.91
N ILE A 169 -24.60 -23.82 -28.71
CA ILE A 169 -24.40 -24.25 -30.08
C ILE A 169 -24.04 -25.72 -29.97
N LYS A 170 -24.96 -26.61 -30.36
CA LYS A 170 -24.67 -28.04 -30.47
C LYS A 170 -23.49 -28.13 -31.43
N LYS A 171 -22.34 -28.57 -30.94
CA LYS A 171 -21.15 -28.83 -31.78
C LYS A 171 -21.63 -29.66 -32.98
N LEU A 172 -21.54 -29.08 -34.18
CA LEU A 172 -21.76 -29.82 -35.41
C LEU A 172 -20.67 -30.88 -35.48
N ARG A 173 -21.08 -32.13 -35.31
CA ARG A 173 -20.21 -33.29 -35.44
C ARG A 173 -20.10 -33.54 -36.95
N ILE A 174 -19.01 -33.07 -37.54
CA ILE A 174 -18.68 -33.39 -38.93
C ILE A 174 -18.35 -34.89 -38.95
N LYS A 175 -19.07 -35.65 -39.78
CA LYS A 175 -18.82 -37.07 -40.05
C LYS A 175 -17.66 -37.23 -41.02
#